data_AF-A0AAP2QB75-F1
#
_entry.id   AF-A0AAP2QB75-F1
#
_cell.length_a   1.000
_cell.length_b   1.000
_cell.length_c   1.000
_cell.angle_alpha   90.00
_cell.angle_beta   90.00
_cell.angle_gamma   90.00
#
_symmetry.space_group_name_H-M   'P 1'
#
loop_
_entity.id
_entity.type
_entity.pdbx_description
1 polymer ?
#
loop_
_entity_poly.entity_id
_entity_poly.type
_entity_poly.pdbx_seq_one_letter_code
_entity_poly.pdbx_strand_id
1 'polypeptide(L)'
;MYTCSYEEIGKAISDEVEQGFLNEWIIFTGKYQGLRPMTFQNIVATQIGTCLEKSTYKIAALRANGIPAALNMVPCWGNSQYPHSWVEIIGSKQSGSIYDNTQRPFLTKEDIKIDGMFWRDVYQPKIDLLPSTITVQYCRTAPKVYRYNYRIQLHSLAILSKEEIPALFKNPGLEDITDQYVVCKDIEVPLWKEKHPKEYVYLCCYDVIGWNPVCWSRAEGTKAYFPKMGVNMLYLPAYYNNGSIQPAGDAFILTSEGNLRKLLPGFERMESSATFYSKVPYRMNTALQAAGTIGTRFYVCNFRIHNHTRGKEHRPFTYEGGKQVWY
;
A
#
# COMPACT_ATOMS: atom_id res chain seq x y z
N MET A 1 -40.87 14.74 1.02
CA MET A 1 -39.51 15.31 1.02
C MET A 1 -38.57 14.11 1.09
N TYR A 2 -37.80 13.79 0.04
CA TYR A 2 -36.80 12.72 0.12
C TYR A 2 -35.70 13.18 1.07
N THR A 3 -35.63 12.59 2.25
CA THR A 3 -34.58 12.87 3.24
C THR A 3 -33.43 11.90 3.01
N CYS A 4 -32.38 12.35 2.32
CA CYS A 4 -31.12 11.58 2.25
C CYS A 4 -30.44 11.59 3.63
N SER A 5 -29.82 10.47 3.99
CA SER A 5 -29.00 10.38 5.21
C SER A 5 -27.69 11.17 5.04
N TYR A 6 -27.04 11.53 6.16
CA TYR A 6 -25.73 12.19 6.11
C TYR A 6 -24.66 11.29 5.46
N GLU A 7 -24.84 9.96 5.52
CA GLU A 7 -23.94 8.99 4.87
C GLU A 7 -24.10 9.02 3.35
N GLU A 8 -25.33 9.10 2.85
CA GLU A 8 -25.62 9.22 1.42
C GLU A 8 -25.10 10.54 0.85
N ILE A 9 -25.36 11.65 1.54
CA ILE A 9 -24.87 12.99 1.15
C ILE A 9 -23.34 13.03 1.23
N GLY A 10 -22.76 12.51 2.31
CA GLY A 10 -21.32 12.48 2.48
C GLY A 10 -20.63 11.63 1.41
N LYS A 11 -21.22 10.50 1.05
CA LYS A 11 -20.74 9.69 -0.05
C LYS A 11 -20.79 10.45 -1.37
N ALA A 12 -21.89 11.14 -1.67
CA ALA A 12 -22.01 11.94 -2.89
C ALA A 12 -20.94 13.04 -2.97
N ILE A 13 -20.69 13.77 -1.86
CA ILE A 13 -19.62 14.78 -1.79
C ILE A 13 -18.25 14.14 -2.03
N SER A 14 -17.97 13.00 -1.37
CA SER A 14 -16.69 12.29 -1.53
C SER A 14 -16.47 11.79 -2.96
N ASP A 15 -17.51 11.29 -3.62
CA ASP A 15 -17.48 10.76 -4.99
C ASP A 15 -17.30 11.90 -6.02
N GLU A 16 -17.90 13.08 -5.78
CA GLU A 16 -17.70 14.27 -6.62
C GLU A 16 -16.23 14.73 -6.59
N VAL A 17 -15.64 14.80 -5.38
CA VAL A 17 -14.22 15.14 -5.24
C VAL A 17 -13.33 14.08 -5.89
N GLU A 18 -13.69 12.79 -5.81
CA GLU A 18 -12.91 11.72 -6.44
C GLU A 18 -12.82 11.88 -7.95
N GLN A 19 -13.88 12.39 -8.59
CA GLN A 19 -13.94 12.63 -10.03
C GLN A 19 -13.23 13.93 -10.44
N GLY A 20 -13.32 14.98 -9.63
CA GLY A 20 -12.76 16.29 -9.95
C GLY A 20 -11.30 16.52 -9.55
N PHE A 21 -10.79 15.80 -8.54
CA PHE A 21 -9.45 16.03 -8.01
C PHE A 21 -8.38 15.21 -8.74
N LEU A 22 -7.39 15.89 -9.31
CA LEU A 22 -6.32 15.27 -10.07
C LEU A 22 -5.25 14.65 -9.15
N ASN A 23 -5.17 13.32 -9.11
CA ASN A 23 -4.20 12.59 -8.29
C ASN A 23 -2.87 12.38 -9.02
N GLU A 24 -1.85 13.17 -8.69
CA GLU A 24 -0.57 13.22 -9.42
C GLU A 24 0.64 12.88 -8.55
N TRP A 25 0.72 11.62 -8.11
CA TRP A 25 1.81 11.17 -7.25
C TRP A 25 3.20 11.43 -7.86
N ILE A 26 3.38 11.16 -9.15
CA ILE A 26 4.69 11.23 -9.83
C ILE A 26 5.29 12.65 -9.76
N ILE A 27 4.43 13.67 -9.89
CA ILE A 27 4.86 15.07 -9.84
C ILE A 27 5.29 15.42 -8.42
N PHE A 28 4.43 15.16 -7.43
CA PHE A 28 4.60 15.63 -6.06
C PHE A 28 5.62 14.83 -5.23
N THR A 29 5.88 13.58 -5.59
CA THR A 29 6.79 12.70 -4.82
C THR A 29 8.04 12.29 -5.60
N GLY A 30 7.92 12.17 -6.93
CA GLY A 30 9.02 11.76 -7.80
C GLY A 30 9.86 12.94 -8.30
N LYS A 31 9.21 13.90 -8.99
CA LYS A 31 9.92 14.95 -9.73
C LYS A 31 10.17 16.23 -8.93
N TYR A 32 9.16 16.71 -8.19
CA TYR A 32 9.19 18.02 -7.55
C TYR A 32 8.77 17.93 -6.09
N GLN A 33 9.59 17.27 -5.27
CA GLN A 33 9.30 17.05 -3.85
C GLN A 33 9.10 18.36 -3.06
N GLY A 34 9.72 19.47 -3.49
CA GLY A 34 9.56 20.79 -2.91
C GLY A 34 8.17 21.43 -3.06
N LEU A 35 7.26 20.80 -3.83
CA LEU A 35 5.85 21.22 -3.87
C LEU A 35 5.08 20.86 -2.58
N ARG A 36 5.65 20.04 -1.69
CA ARG A 36 5.03 19.62 -0.44
C ARG A 36 5.75 20.22 0.79
N PRO A 37 5.01 20.52 1.88
CA PRO A 37 3.56 20.44 1.98
C PRO A 37 2.84 21.56 1.23
N MET A 38 1.68 21.27 0.63
CA MET A 38 0.83 22.31 0.04
C MET A 38 0.05 23.05 1.13
N THR A 39 -0.12 24.35 0.95
CA THR A 39 -1.11 25.09 1.75
C THR A 39 -2.53 24.65 1.35
N PHE A 40 -3.47 24.71 2.29
CA PHE A 40 -4.86 24.35 1.99
C PHE A 40 -5.45 25.21 0.86
N GLN A 41 -5.11 26.51 0.82
CA GLN A 41 -5.52 27.41 -0.27
C GLN A 41 -5.05 26.91 -1.65
N ASN A 42 -3.80 26.42 -1.75
CA ASN A 42 -3.29 25.86 -2.99
C ASN A 42 -3.99 24.57 -3.37
N ILE A 43 -4.28 23.68 -2.41
CA ILE A 43 -5.04 22.45 -2.65
C ILE A 43 -6.42 22.79 -3.25
N VAL A 44 -7.12 23.76 -2.68
CA VAL A 44 -8.44 24.21 -3.16
C VAL A 44 -8.36 24.85 -4.54
N ALA A 45 -7.38 25.73 -4.77
CA ALA A 45 -7.26 26.48 -6.03
C ALA A 45 -6.89 25.59 -7.22
N THR A 46 -6.06 24.56 -6.97
CA THR A 46 -5.50 23.73 -8.04
C THR A 46 -6.17 22.37 -8.19
N GLN A 47 -6.84 21.87 -7.13
CA GLN A 47 -7.47 20.55 -7.09
C GLN A 47 -6.57 19.42 -7.60
N ILE A 48 -5.26 19.51 -7.29
CA ILE A 48 -4.24 18.52 -7.66
C ILE A 48 -3.37 18.22 -6.44
N GLY A 49 -2.89 16.98 -6.32
CA GLY A 49 -2.01 16.57 -5.22
C GLY A 49 -1.86 15.07 -5.10
N THR A 50 -1.40 14.61 -3.93
CA THR A 50 -1.35 13.18 -3.61
C THR A 50 -2.66 12.71 -2.97
N CYS A 51 -2.72 11.42 -2.58
CA CYS A 51 -3.85 10.90 -1.80
C CYS A 51 -4.07 11.71 -0.50
N LEU A 52 -3.01 12.22 0.12
CA LEU A 52 -3.11 13.02 1.34
C LEU A 52 -3.80 14.37 1.10
N GLU A 53 -3.39 15.13 0.08
CA GLU A 53 -4.02 16.41 -0.26
C GLU A 53 -5.48 16.21 -0.68
N LYS A 54 -5.78 15.18 -1.49
CA LYS A 54 -7.16 14.83 -1.86
C LYS A 54 -8.01 14.51 -0.63
N SER A 55 -7.52 13.64 0.26
CA SER A 55 -8.26 13.30 1.49
C SER A 55 -8.46 14.52 2.40
N THR A 56 -7.48 15.42 2.46
CA THR A 56 -7.59 16.67 3.21
C THR A 56 -8.69 17.57 2.64
N TYR A 57 -8.73 17.72 1.31
CA TYR A 57 -9.79 18.47 0.62
C TYR A 57 -11.18 17.85 0.86
N LYS A 58 -11.31 16.52 0.73
CA LYS A 58 -12.55 15.78 1.03
C LYS A 58 -13.04 16.01 2.46
N ILE A 59 -12.16 15.88 3.45
CA ILE A 59 -12.51 16.08 4.86
C ILE A 59 -13.02 17.50 5.10
N ALA A 60 -12.37 18.50 4.51
CA ALA A 60 -12.81 19.89 4.62
C ALA A 60 -14.21 20.08 4.00
N ALA A 61 -14.46 19.55 2.80
CA ALA A 61 -15.76 19.62 2.14
C ALA A 61 -16.87 18.94 2.94
N LEU A 62 -16.61 17.75 3.48
CA LEU A 62 -17.56 17.01 4.32
C LEU A 62 -17.88 17.79 5.61
N ARG A 63 -16.85 18.23 6.34
CA ARG A 63 -17.04 18.93 7.61
C ARG A 63 -17.66 20.32 7.45
N ALA A 64 -17.41 21.01 6.34
CA ALA A 64 -18.10 22.26 6.01
C ALA A 64 -19.62 22.07 5.86
N ASN A 65 -20.07 20.86 5.50
CA ASN A 65 -21.48 20.48 5.41
C ASN A 65 -21.99 19.75 6.67
N GLY A 66 -21.26 19.85 7.80
CA GLY A 66 -21.66 19.23 9.06
C GLY A 66 -21.50 17.71 9.09
N ILE A 67 -20.79 17.10 8.14
CA ILE A 67 -20.59 15.66 8.06
C ILE A 67 -19.30 15.26 8.79
N PRO A 68 -19.37 14.43 9.84
CA PRO A 68 -18.20 13.95 10.55
C PRO A 68 -17.30 13.09 9.65
N ALA A 69 -16.03 13.48 9.50
CA ALA A 69 -15.07 12.77 8.67
C ALA A 69 -13.68 12.71 9.31
N ALA A 70 -12.93 11.63 9.09
CA ALA A 70 -11.58 11.42 9.61
C ALA A 70 -10.60 10.98 8.50
N LEU A 71 -9.31 11.27 8.72
CA LEU A 71 -8.23 10.84 7.85
C LEU A 71 -7.63 9.55 8.40
N ASN A 72 -7.65 8.50 7.59
CA ASN A 72 -6.99 7.24 7.90
C ASN A 72 -5.87 6.97 6.89
N MET A 73 -4.89 6.15 7.29
CA MET A 73 -3.83 5.73 6.40
C MET A 73 -3.26 4.35 6.70
N VAL A 74 -2.70 3.74 5.67
CA VAL A 74 -1.73 2.66 5.78
C VAL A 74 -0.34 3.28 5.58
N PRO A 75 0.59 3.16 6.54
CA PRO A 75 1.89 3.81 6.47
C PRO A 75 2.82 3.19 5.42
N CYS A 76 2.68 1.90 5.18
CA CYS A 76 3.38 1.13 4.17
C CYS A 76 2.59 -0.16 3.95
N TRP A 77 2.44 -0.59 2.70
CA TRP A 77 1.83 -1.90 2.42
C TRP A 77 2.87 -3.01 2.50
N GLY A 78 2.47 -4.21 2.91
CA GLY A 78 3.35 -5.37 3.01
C GLY A 78 3.82 -5.90 1.65
N ASN A 79 3.04 -5.68 0.59
CA ASN A 79 3.30 -6.11 -0.80
C ASN A 79 3.12 -4.98 -1.84
N SER A 80 3.05 -3.72 -1.42
CA SER A 80 2.97 -2.55 -2.30
C SER A 80 3.90 -1.46 -1.81
N GLN A 81 4.20 -0.54 -2.71
CA GLN A 81 5.03 0.62 -2.42
C GLN A 81 4.16 1.77 -1.91
N TYR A 82 4.78 2.63 -1.09
CA TYR A 82 4.24 3.91 -0.59
C TYR A 82 3.06 3.80 0.39
N PRO A 83 2.85 4.83 1.23
CA PRO A 83 1.65 4.95 2.06
C PRO A 83 0.39 5.19 1.21
N HIS A 84 -0.77 4.94 1.81
CA HIS A 84 -2.07 5.32 1.24
C HIS A 84 -2.91 6.00 2.30
N SER A 85 -3.65 7.05 1.93
CA SER A 85 -4.54 7.78 2.82
C SER A 85 -5.94 7.85 2.22
N TRP A 86 -6.95 7.76 3.08
CA TRP A 86 -8.35 7.84 2.67
C TRP A 86 -9.20 8.53 3.75
N VAL A 87 -10.44 8.82 3.38
CA VAL A 87 -11.41 9.46 4.26
C VAL A 87 -12.41 8.43 4.75
N GLU A 88 -12.66 8.45 6.06
CA GLU A 88 -13.78 7.75 6.69
C GLU A 88 -14.85 8.76 7.06
N ILE A 89 -16.11 8.50 6.69
CA ILE A 89 -17.27 9.21 7.22
C ILE A 89 -17.63 8.54 8.55
N ILE A 90 -17.48 9.26 9.66
CA ILE A 90 -17.66 8.69 11.00
C ILE A 90 -19.12 8.32 11.19
N GLY A 91 -19.35 7.11 11.71
CA GLY A 91 -20.69 6.55 11.92
C GLY A 91 -21.15 5.65 10.78
N SER A 92 -20.57 5.78 9.58
CA SER A 92 -20.81 4.82 8.50
C SER A 92 -20.25 3.45 8.90
N LYS A 93 -21.12 2.44 9.00
CA LYS A 93 -20.70 1.09 9.40
C LYS A 93 -19.98 0.40 8.26
N GLN A 94 -18.76 -0.06 8.50
CA GLN A 94 -18.18 -1.10 7.68
C GLN A 94 -18.97 -2.40 7.90
N SER A 95 -19.49 -2.97 6.81
CA SER A 95 -20.20 -4.24 6.83
C SER A 95 -19.24 -5.41 6.58
N GLY A 96 -19.56 -6.59 7.12
CA GLY A 96 -18.85 -7.85 6.86
C GLY A 96 -17.61 -8.08 7.73
N SER A 97 -16.81 -9.07 7.34
CA SER A 97 -15.60 -9.47 8.06
C SER A 97 -14.46 -8.47 7.87
N ILE A 98 -13.59 -8.40 8.88
CA ILE A 98 -12.35 -7.62 8.86
C ILE A 98 -11.37 -8.24 7.84
N TYR A 99 -10.53 -7.43 7.21
CA TYR A 99 -9.56 -7.91 6.22
C TYR A 99 -8.43 -8.71 6.85
N ASP A 100 -8.13 -9.91 6.35
CA ASP A 100 -7.17 -10.86 6.91
C ASP A 100 -5.83 -10.93 6.16
N ASN A 101 -5.56 -9.94 5.29
CA ASN A 101 -4.38 -9.88 4.42
C ASN A 101 -4.23 -11.09 3.46
N THR A 102 -5.29 -11.86 3.24
CA THR A 102 -5.28 -12.95 2.25
C THR A 102 -5.51 -12.42 0.84
N GLN A 103 -4.82 -13.01 -0.13
CA GLN A 103 -5.01 -12.67 -1.54
C GLN A 103 -6.34 -13.24 -2.05
N ARG A 104 -7.22 -12.36 -2.54
CA ARG A 104 -8.51 -12.74 -3.11
C ARG A 104 -8.95 -11.75 -4.18
N PRO A 105 -9.68 -12.17 -5.23
CA PRO A 105 -10.21 -11.25 -6.22
C PRO A 105 -11.25 -10.30 -5.59
N PHE A 106 -11.43 -9.13 -6.22
CA PHE A 106 -12.55 -8.24 -5.94
C PHE A 106 -13.82 -8.83 -6.58
N LEU A 107 -14.87 -9.08 -5.83
CA LEU A 107 -16.15 -9.55 -6.38
C LEU A 107 -17.22 -8.47 -6.27
N THR A 108 -17.30 -7.82 -5.11
CA THR A 108 -18.29 -6.77 -4.85
C THR A 108 -17.69 -5.63 -4.02
N LYS A 109 -18.41 -4.49 -3.94
CA LYS A 109 -17.96 -3.32 -3.16
C LYS A 109 -17.83 -3.63 -1.67
N GLU A 110 -18.58 -4.61 -1.17
CA GLU A 110 -18.51 -5.08 0.20
C GLU A 110 -17.14 -5.72 0.51
N ASP A 111 -16.37 -6.17 -0.48
CA ASP A 111 -15.02 -6.71 -0.26
C ASP A 111 -14.00 -5.65 0.13
N ILE A 112 -14.25 -4.37 -0.19
CA ILE A 112 -13.34 -3.25 0.06
C ILE A 112 -13.43 -2.85 1.54
N LYS A 113 -12.46 -3.28 2.35
CA LYS A 113 -12.36 -2.88 3.77
C LYS A 113 -11.47 -1.66 3.99
N ILE A 114 -10.47 -1.49 3.12
CA ILE A 114 -9.56 -0.37 3.09
C ILE A 114 -9.60 0.19 1.67
N ASP A 115 -9.82 1.49 1.54
CA ASP A 115 -9.79 2.17 0.26
C ASP A 115 -8.48 1.88 -0.48
N GLY A 116 -8.57 1.58 -1.78
CA GLY A 116 -7.40 1.25 -2.59
C GLY A 116 -6.66 -0.04 -2.19
N MET A 117 -7.31 -0.95 -1.45
CA MET A 117 -6.71 -2.26 -1.13
C MET A 117 -6.57 -3.15 -2.37
N PHE A 118 -7.51 -3.11 -3.31
CA PHE A 118 -7.38 -3.90 -4.53
C PHE A 118 -6.54 -3.15 -5.56
N TRP A 119 -5.78 -3.90 -6.37
CA TRP A 119 -5.07 -3.29 -7.49
C TRP A 119 -6.01 -2.78 -8.58
N ARG A 120 -7.19 -3.42 -8.68
CA ARG A 120 -8.35 -2.99 -9.44
C ARG A 120 -9.61 -3.54 -8.78
N ASP A 121 -10.64 -2.70 -8.71
CA ASP A 121 -11.98 -3.06 -8.25
C ASP A 121 -12.77 -3.72 -9.40
N VAL A 122 -12.19 -4.75 -10.01
CA VAL A 122 -12.82 -5.53 -11.09
C VAL A 122 -12.33 -6.98 -11.03
N TYR A 123 -13.24 -7.92 -11.28
CA TYR A 123 -12.90 -9.30 -11.57
C TYR A 123 -13.19 -9.64 -13.04
N GLN A 124 -12.35 -10.49 -13.62
CA GLN A 124 -12.48 -10.95 -14.99
C GLN A 124 -12.23 -12.47 -15.04
N PRO A 125 -13.20 -13.26 -15.53
CA PRO A 125 -13.05 -14.72 -15.61
C PRO A 125 -11.85 -15.18 -16.44
N LYS A 126 -11.36 -14.35 -17.38
CA LYS A 126 -10.19 -14.66 -18.20
C LYS A 126 -8.89 -14.83 -17.39
N ILE A 127 -8.84 -14.34 -16.15
CA ILE A 127 -7.69 -14.51 -15.27
C ILE A 127 -7.55 -15.97 -14.83
N ASP A 128 -8.67 -16.70 -14.73
CA ASP A 128 -8.67 -18.11 -14.35
C ASP A 128 -8.06 -19.01 -15.45
N LEU A 129 -7.84 -18.46 -16.64
CA LEU A 129 -7.13 -19.12 -17.75
C LEU A 129 -5.60 -19.02 -17.61
N LEU A 130 -5.08 -18.21 -16.69
CA LEU A 130 -3.64 -18.13 -16.48
C LEU A 130 -3.11 -19.47 -15.92
N PRO A 131 -1.92 -19.90 -16.35
CA PRO A 131 -1.29 -21.10 -15.79
C PRO A 131 -1.22 -21.04 -14.26
N SER A 132 -1.48 -22.17 -13.59
CA SER A 132 -1.43 -22.28 -12.13
C SER A 132 -0.05 -21.97 -11.52
N THR A 133 1.00 -21.96 -12.35
CA THR A 133 2.35 -21.54 -11.98
C THR A 133 2.49 -20.03 -11.80
N ILE A 134 1.53 -19.22 -12.29
CA ILE A 134 1.52 -17.77 -12.14
C ILE A 134 0.75 -17.39 -10.88
N THR A 135 1.45 -16.82 -9.90
CA THR A 135 0.82 -16.20 -8.73
C THR A 135 0.37 -14.78 -9.06
N VAL A 136 -0.93 -14.53 -8.98
CA VAL A 136 -1.52 -13.20 -9.13
C VAL A 136 -1.75 -12.57 -7.76
N GLN A 137 -1.26 -11.34 -7.57
CA GLN A 137 -1.67 -10.52 -6.43
C GLN A 137 -2.88 -9.68 -6.79
N TYR A 138 -3.96 -9.87 -6.03
CA TYR A 138 -5.25 -9.20 -6.22
C TYR A 138 -5.38 -7.96 -5.33
N CYS A 139 -4.92 -8.07 -4.09
CA CYS A 139 -5.04 -7.03 -3.08
C CYS A 139 -3.72 -6.76 -2.35
N ARG A 140 -3.62 -5.57 -1.77
CA ARG A 140 -2.51 -5.11 -0.97
C ARG A 140 -2.68 -5.57 0.47
N THR A 141 -1.59 -5.88 1.16
CA THR A 141 -1.60 -6.31 2.56
C THR A 141 -1.23 -5.15 3.48
N ALA A 142 -1.98 -4.93 4.55
CA ALA A 142 -1.80 -3.81 5.47
C ALA A 142 -1.19 -4.29 6.81
N PRO A 143 -0.02 -3.80 7.22
CA PRO A 143 0.57 -4.13 8.51
C PRO A 143 -0.11 -3.38 9.66
N LYS A 144 -0.53 -2.15 9.38
CA LYS A 144 -1.09 -1.17 10.31
C LYS A 144 -2.05 -0.25 9.59
N VAL A 145 -3.06 0.22 10.33
CA VAL A 145 -3.92 1.32 9.93
C VAL A 145 -3.92 2.37 11.04
N TYR A 146 -3.63 3.61 10.68
CA TYR A 146 -3.58 4.73 11.60
C TYR A 146 -4.62 5.79 11.27
N ARG A 147 -5.22 6.38 12.30
CA ARG A 147 -6.04 7.59 12.20
C ARG A 147 -5.23 8.81 12.59
N TYR A 148 -5.40 9.88 11.82
CA TYR A 148 -4.80 11.18 12.10
C TYR A 148 -5.84 12.05 12.81
N ASN A 149 -5.70 12.15 14.13
CA ASN A 149 -6.60 12.94 14.95
C ASN A 149 -6.11 14.37 15.15
N TYR A 150 -7.06 15.27 15.43
CA TYR A 150 -6.77 16.60 15.95
C TYR A 150 -6.43 16.56 17.45
N ARG A 151 -7.01 15.58 18.17
CA ARG A 151 -6.71 15.33 19.58
C ARG A 151 -5.33 14.69 19.70
N ILE A 152 -4.51 15.27 20.59
CA ILE A 152 -3.22 14.70 20.96
C ILE A 152 -3.43 13.38 21.72
N GLN A 153 -2.70 12.36 21.29
CA GLN A 153 -2.56 11.07 21.96
C GLN A 153 -1.38 11.19 22.95
N LEU A 154 -1.67 11.30 24.25
CA LEU A 154 -0.65 11.56 25.28
C LEU A 154 0.40 10.44 25.40
N HIS A 155 0.06 9.23 24.97
CA HIS A 155 0.96 8.08 24.93
C HIS A 155 1.59 7.85 23.55
N SER A 156 1.49 8.82 22.63
CA SER A 156 2.18 8.74 21.33
C SER A 156 3.69 8.87 21.48
N LEU A 157 4.43 8.22 20.57
CA LEU A 157 5.89 8.28 20.56
C LEU A 157 6.42 9.71 20.43
N ALA A 158 5.70 10.59 19.71
CA ALA A 158 6.02 12.01 19.57
C ALA A 158 6.13 12.73 20.92
N ILE A 159 5.33 12.32 21.92
CA ILE A 159 5.31 12.92 23.25
C ILE A 159 6.30 12.22 24.18
N LEU A 160 6.43 10.90 24.06
CA LEU A 160 7.23 10.08 24.98
C LEU A 160 8.73 10.13 24.68
N SER A 161 9.11 10.18 23.40
CA SER A 161 10.50 10.01 22.99
C SER A 161 11.34 11.26 23.24
N LYS A 162 12.55 11.05 23.75
CA LYS A 162 13.64 12.04 23.77
C LYS A 162 14.67 11.80 22.67
N GLU A 163 14.57 10.68 21.99
CA GLU A 163 15.43 10.29 20.87
C GLU A 163 14.83 10.75 19.54
N GLU A 164 15.65 10.78 18.49
CA GLU A 164 15.15 10.94 17.13
C GLU A 164 14.26 9.76 16.74
N ILE A 165 13.10 10.05 16.14
CA ILE A 165 12.11 9.03 15.75
C ILE A 165 11.74 9.13 14.27
N PRO A 166 11.30 8.01 13.65
CA PRO A 166 10.81 7.99 12.27
C PRO A 166 9.66 8.98 12.02
N ALA A 167 9.61 9.54 10.81
CA ALA A 167 8.68 10.61 10.44
C ALA A 167 7.20 10.30 10.72
N LEU A 168 6.77 9.06 10.50
CA LEU A 168 5.40 8.60 10.78
C LEU A 168 4.98 8.91 12.22
N PHE A 169 5.87 8.67 13.18
CA PHE A 169 5.57 8.75 14.61
C PHE A 169 5.79 10.14 15.21
N LYS A 170 6.18 11.13 14.39
CA LYS A 170 6.28 12.54 14.82
C LYS A 170 4.91 13.21 14.96
N ASN A 171 3.84 12.61 14.43
CA ASN A 171 2.49 13.13 14.60
C ASN A 171 1.91 12.73 15.98
N PRO A 172 1.65 13.68 16.90
CA PRO A 172 1.12 13.36 18.22
C PRO A 172 -0.37 12.97 18.20
N GLY A 173 -1.09 13.18 17.09
CA GLY A 173 -2.49 12.76 16.91
C GLY A 173 -2.66 11.36 16.31
N LEU A 174 -1.56 10.64 16.09
CA LEU A 174 -1.58 9.32 15.46
C LEU A 174 -2.18 8.26 16.40
N GLU A 175 -3.27 7.62 15.97
CA GLU A 175 -3.96 6.57 16.72
C GLU A 175 -3.97 5.25 15.94
N ASP A 176 -3.63 4.14 16.61
CA ASP A 176 -3.66 2.80 16.03
C ASP A 176 -5.07 2.20 16.05
N ILE A 177 -5.70 2.19 14.88
CA ILE A 177 -7.04 1.67 14.62
C ILE A 177 -7.00 0.40 13.77
N THR A 178 -5.86 -0.31 13.77
CA THR A 178 -5.63 -1.47 12.90
C THR A 178 -6.69 -2.55 13.06
N ASP A 179 -7.11 -2.82 14.29
CA ASP A 179 -8.13 -3.82 14.66
C ASP A 179 -9.54 -3.51 14.13
N GLN A 180 -9.79 -2.28 13.66
CA GLN A 180 -11.06 -1.95 12.99
C GLN A 180 -11.06 -2.38 11.51
N TYR A 181 -9.89 -2.59 10.92
CA TYR A 181 -9.72 -2.78 9.47
C TYR A 181 -9.05 -4.10 9.09
N VAL A 182 -8.13 -4.60 9.93
CA VAL A 182 -7.26 -5.74 9.63
C VAL A 182 -7.25 -6.74 10.79
N VAL A 183 -7.31 -8.03 10.47
CA VAL A 183 -7.08 -9.12 11.43
C VAL A 183 -5.63 -9.02 11.90
N CYS A 184 -5.46 -8.80 13.19
CA CYS A 184 -4.17 -8.52 13.78
C CYS A 184 -3.88 -9.39 15.00
N LYS A 185 -2.61 -9.47 15.35
CA LYS A 185 -2.11 -10.20 16.52
C LYS A 185 -1.17 -9.31 17.32
N ASP A 186 -1.26 -9.45 18.63
CA ASP A 186 -0.25 -8.93 19.54
C ASP A 186 0.88 -9.94 19.60
N ILE A 187 2.12 -9.49 19.36
CA ILE A 187 3.26 -10.38 19.23
C ILE A 187 4.45 -9.93 20.06
N GLU A 188 5.16 -10.91 20.60
CA GLU A 188 6.48 -10.72 21.19
C GLU A 188 7.54 -11.08 20.15
N VAL A 189 8.43 -10.14 19.86
CA VAL A 189 9.46 -10.28 18.83
C VAL A 189 10.84 -10.40 19.48
N PRO A 190 11.60 -11.47 19.20
CA PRO A 190 12.95 -11.62 19.73
C PRO A 190 13.93 -10.65 19.06
N LEU A 191 14.91 -10.20 19.84
CA LEU A 191 15.97 -9.28 19.45
C LEU A 191 17.33 -9.92 19.71
N TRP A 192 18.36 -9.54 18.95
CA TRP A 192 19.69 -10.16 19.03
C TRP A 192 20.49 -9.80 20.28
N LYS A 193 20.24 -8.62 20.86
CA LYS A 193 21.01 -8.09 21.99
C LYS A 193 20.07 -7.87 23.18
N GLU A 194 20.61 -7.95 24.39
CA GLU A 194 19.88 -7.58 25.60
C GLU A 194 19.99 -6.07 25.88
N LYS A 195 21.16 -5.49 25.61
CA LYS A 195 21.41 -4.05 25.70
C LYS A 195 21.31 -3.42 24.32
N HIS A 196 20.27 -2.63 24.12
CA HIS A 196 20.00 -1.94 22.88
C HIS A 196 20.60 -0.54 22.85
N PRO A 197 21.10 -0.08 21.68
CA PRO A 197 21.66 1.26 21.53
C PRO A 197 20.61 2.39 21.54
N LYS A 198 19.32 2.03 21.49
CA LYS A 198 18.16 2.93 21.44
C LYS A 198 17.09 2.42 22.39
N GLU A 199 16.31 3.32 22.99
CA GLU A 199 15.18 2.98 23.86
C GLU A 199 14.06 2.26 23.07
N TYR A 200 13.84 2.69 21.82
CA TYR A 200 12.75 2.22 20.98
C TYR A 200 13.22 1.30 19.85
N VAL A 201 12.45 0.23 19.65
CA VAL A 201 12.58 -0.71 18.54
C VAL A 201 11.31 -0.62 17.69
N TYR A 202 11.49 -0.80 16.39
CA TYR A 202 10.47 -0.67 15.38
C TYR A 202 10.28 -1.98 14.67
N LEU A 203 9.04 -2.29 14.33
CA LEU A 203 8.74 -3.35 13.40
C LEU A 203 8.54 -2.74 12.01
N CYS A 204 9.31 -3.21 11.04
CA CYS A 204 9.42 -2.61 9.72
C CYS A 204 8.82 -3.49 8.61
N CYS A 205 8.25 -2.84 7.60
CA CYS A 205 7.89 -3.46 6.32
C CYS A 205 8.83 -2.97 5.22
N TYR A 206 9.26 -3.88 4.35
CA TYR A 206 10.14 -3.51 3.24
C TYR A 206 9.37 -2.76 2.14
N ASP A 207 9.99 -1.76 1.52
CA ASP A 207 9.56 -1.11 0.28
C ASP A 207 10.80 -0.83 -0.60
N VAL A 208 10.63 -0.26 -1.79
CA VAL A 208 11.71 0.14 -2.71
C VAL A 208 12.67 1.17 -2.12
N ILE A 209 12.21 1.95 -1.14
CA ILE A 209 13.05 2.90 -0.40
C ILE A 209 13.74 2.25 0.81
N GLY A 210 13.51 0.96 1.07
CA GLY A 210 14.09 0.21 2.19
C GLY A 210 13.07 -0.22 3.24
N TRP A 211 13.56 -0.49 4.45
CA TRP A 211 12.72 -0.92 5.58
C TRP A 211 12.03 0.29 6.22
N ASN A 212 10.70 0.31 6.20
CA ASN A 212 9.89 1.39 6.75
C ASN A 212 9.30 0.99 8.10
N PRO A 213 9.57 1.73 9.19
CA PRO A 213 8.92 1.55 10.47
C PRO A 213 7.40 1.70 10.35
N VAL A 214 6.66 0.66 10.75
CA VAL A 214 5.19 0.68 10.76
C VAL A 214 4.63 0.59 12.17
N CYS A 215 5.36 0.03 13.13
CA CYS A 215 5.01 0.01 14.54
C CYS A 215 6.25 0.24 15.40
N TRP A 216 6.06 0.64 16.65
CA TRP A 216 7.14 0.88 17.62
C TRP A 216 6.80 0.22 18.96
N SER A 217 7.84 -0.09 19.72
CA SER A 217 7.75 -0.57 21.10
C SER A 217 9.04 -0.25 21.85
N ARG A 218 9.02 -0.38 23.18
CA ARG A 218 10.24 -0.34 23.99
C ARG A 218 10.91 -1.71 23.97
N ALA A 219 12.24 -1.73 23.94
CA ALA A 219 12.97 -2.97 24.13
C ALA A 219 12.95 -3.39 25.62
N GLU A 220 12.68 -4.67 25.86
CA GLU A 220 12.68 -5.28 27.18
C GLU A 220 13.66 -6.46 27.17
N GLY A 221 14.94 -6.20 27.46
CA GLY A 221 15.99 -7.20 27.34
C GLY A 221 16.14 -7.69 25.89
N THR A 222 15.93 -8.98 25.64
CA THR A 222 16.09 -9.61 24.32
C THR A 222 14.79 -9.67 23.50
N LYS A 223 13.79 -8.84 23.83
CA LYS A 223 12.48 -8.89 23.20
C LYS A 223 11.81 -7.52 23.15
N ALA A 224 10.83 -7.37 22.27
CA ALA A 224 9.94 -6.21 22.21
C ALA A 224 8.52 -6.66 21.86
N TYR A 225 7.51 -6.02 22.47
CA TYR A 225 6.11 -6.36 22.29
C TYR A 225 5.42 -5.40 21.33
N PHE A 226 4.83 -5.90 20.24
CA PHE A 226 4.14 -5.12 19.22
C PHE A 226 2.66 -5.49 19.20
N PRO A 227 1.76 -4.59 19.63
CA PRO A 227 0.32 -4.86 19.58
C PRO A 227 -0.21 -4.72 18.15
N LYS A 228 -1.38 -5.31 17.86
CA LYS A 228 -2.18 -5.13 16.65
C LYS A 228 -1.39 -5.23 15.33
N MET A 229 -0.51 -6.22 15.17
CA MET A 229 0.24 -6.42 13.93
C MET A 229 -0.58 -7.21 12.90
N GLY A 230 -0.73 -6.68 11.68
CA GLY A 230 -1.40 -7.39 10.59
C GLY A 230 -0.71 -8.70 10.22
N VAL A 231 -1.47 -9.78 10.04
CA VAL A 231 -0.95 -11.12 9.76
C VAL A 231 -0.63 -11.33 8.27
N ASN A 232 -0.05 -12.50 7.93
CA ASN A 232 0.26 -12.96 6.57
C ASN A 232 1.27 -12.09 5.81
N MET A 233 2.30 -11.58 6.52
CA MET A 233 3.31 -10.73 5.90
C MET A 233 4.66 -10.75 6.61
N LEU A 234 5.67 -10.24 5.89
CA LEU A 234 7.07 -10.16 6.31
C LEU A 234 7.34 -8.89 7.12
N TYR A 235 8.03 -9.08 8.25
CA TYR A 235 8.49 -8.01 9.12
C TYR A 235 9.99 -8.13 9.43
N LEU A 236 10.61 -7.00 9.77
CA LEU A 236 11.96 -6.92 10.30
C LEU A 236 11.97 -6.05 11.58
N PRO A 237 12.39 -6.56 12.74
CA PRO A 237 12.65 -5.72 13.90
C PRO A 237 13.94 -4.92 13.68
N ALA A 238 13.90 -3.63 13.94
CA ALA A 238 15.00 -2.71 13.70
C ALA A 238 14.97 -1.53 14.68
N TYR A 239 16.10 -0.86 14.88
CA TYR A 239 16.16 0.43 15.57
C TYR A 239 16.47 1.56 14.59
N TYR A 240 16.04 2.76 14.96
CA TYR A 240 16.27 3.97 14.17
C TYR A 240 17.48 4.71 14.71
N ASN A 241 18.43 5.04 13.84
CA ASN A 241 19.63 5.78 14.21
C ASN A 241 19.98 6.80 13.13
N ASN A 242 19.83 8.08 13.43
CA ASN A 242 20.24 9.20 12.58
C ASN A 242 19.77 9.06 11.12
N GLY A 243 18.45 8.91 10.91
CA GLY A 243 17.90 8.71 9.56
C GLY A 243 17.95 7.28 9.02
N SER A 244 18.74 6.38 9.62
CA SER A 244 18.95 5.02 9.15
C SER A 244 18.18 3.96 9.96
N ILE A 245 17.82 2.87 9.28
CA ILE A 245 17.16 1.70 9.88
C ILE A 245 18.19 0.56 10.00
N GLN A 246 18.43 0.12 11.22
CA GLN A 246 19.40 -0.94 11.51
C GLN A 246 18.71 -2.16 12.11
N PRO A 247 18.89 -3.37 11.54
CA PRO A 247 18.28 -4.58 12.06
C PRO A 247 18.61 -4.81 13.55
N ALA A 248 17.60 -5.20 14.31
CA ALA A 248 17.67 -5.54 15.73
C ALA A 248 17.43 -7.03 16.00
N GLY A 249 16.99 -7.77 14.98
CA GLY A 249 16.64 -9.19 15.02
C GLY A 249 16.43 -9.73 13.61
N ASP A 250 16.09 -11.01 13.50
CA ASP A 250 15.88 -11.67 12.22
C ASP A 250 14.54 -11.28 11.59
N ALA A 251 14.49 -11.27 10.25
CA ALA A 251 13.23 -11.12 9.54
C ALA A 251 12.35 -12.38 9.71
N PHE A 252 11.04 -12.18 9.78
CA PHE A 252 10.08 -13.26 9.96
C PHE A 252 8.76 -12.98 9.24
N ILE A 253 8.05 -14.05 8.90
CA ILE A 253 6.67 -13.97 8.42
C ILE A 253 5.74 -14.19 9.62
N LEU A 254 4.87 -13.22 9.89
CA LEU A 254 3.78 -13.40 10.85
C LEU A 254 2.65 -14.18 10.17
N THR A 255 2.33 -15.37 10.67
CA THR A 255 1.24 -16.20 10.11
C THR A 255 -0.13 -15.77 10.61
N SER A 256 -1.20 -16.26 9.97
CA SER A 256 -2.60 -16.07 10.39
C SER A 256 -2.86 -16.50 11.84
N GLU A 257 -2.17 -17.54 12.31
CA GLU A 257 -2.31 -18.08 13.67
C GLU A 257 -1.58 -17.20 14.71
N GLY A 258 -0.71 -16.27 14.26
CA GLY A 258 0.13 -15.45 15.12
C GLY A 258 1.52 -16.02 15.36
N ASN A 259 1.95 -17.03 14.61
CA ASN A 259 3.29 -17.60 14.74
C ASN A 259 4.33 -16.78 13.97
N LEU A 260 5.53 -16.66 14.52
CA LEU A 260 6.67 -15.99 13.89
C LEU A 260 7.50 -17.01 13.11
N ARG A 261 7.21 -17.17 11.81
CA ARG A 261 7.98 -18.05 10.94
C ARG A 261 9.30 -17.37 10.54
N LYS A 262 10.38 -17.75 11.21
CA LYS A 262 11.72 -17.20 10.98
C LYS A 262 12.23 -17.52 9.58
N LEU A 263 12.93 -16.57 8.97
CA LEU A 263 13.65 -16.75 7.73
C LEU A 263 15.15 -16.85 8.05
N LEU A 264 15.55 -17.99 8.62
CA LEU A 264 16.94 -18.23 8.98
C LEU A 264 17.74 -18.64 7.73
N PRO A 265 18.89 -17.99 7.46
CA PRO A 265 19.81 -18.46 6.42
C PRO A 265 20.36 -19.84 6.79
N GLY A 266 20.27 -20.80 5.87
CA GLY A 266 20.89 -22.11 6.01
C GLY A 266 22.38 -22.03 5.71
N PHE A 267 23.21 -21.77 6.73
CA PHE A 267 24.67 -21.62 6.56
C PHE A 267 25.42 -22.92 6.26
N GLU A 268 24.79 -24.08 6.48
CA GLU A 268 25.44 -25.39 6.38
C GLU A 268 25.25 -26.08 5.03
N ARG A 269 24.43 -25.52 4.13
CA ARG A 269 24.18 -26.09 2.79
C ARG A 269 24.51 -25.09 1.70
N MET A 270 25.45 -25.48 0.84
CA MET A 270 25.67 -24.81 -0.43
C MET A 270 24.55 -25.24 -1.39
N GLU A 271 23.60 -24.35 -1.67
CA GLU A 271 22.55 -24.62 -2.65
C GLU A 271 23.07 -24.31 -4.07
N SER A 272 23.02 -25.29 -4.97
CA SER A 272 23.45 -25.15 -6.37
C SER A 272 22.45 -24.39 -7.26
N SER A 273 21.29 -24.06 -6.71
CA SER A 273 20.23 -23.31 -7.39
C SER A 273 19.42 -22.53 -6.37
N ALA A 274 18.98 -21.31 -6.71
CA ALA A 274 18.11 -20.49 -5.87
C ALA A 274 16.87 -20.08 -6.68
N THR A 275 15.71 -20.09 -6.03
CA THR A 275 14.46 -19.55 -6.60
C THR A 275 14.16 -18.20 -5.97
N PHE A 276 14.19 -17.13 -6.76
CA PHE A 276 13.89 -15.79 -6.30
C PHE A 276 12.43 -15.46 -6.54
N TYR A 277 11.73 -15.05 -5.48
CA TYR A 277 10.36 -14.57 -5.56
C TYR A 277 10.35 -13.04 -5.58
N SER A 278 9.62 -12.45 -6.53
CA SER A 278 9.38 -11.01 -6.51
C SER A 278 8.38 -10.67 -5.41
N LYS A 279 8.71 -9.67 -4.57
CA LYS A 279 7.76 -9.08 -3.61
C LYS A 279 6.49 -8.54 -4.29
N VAL A 280 6.63 -8.13 -5.56
CA VAL A 280 5.57 -7.62 -6.43
C VAL A 280 5.51 -8.48 -7.70
N PRO A 281 4.87 -9.66 -7.66
CA PRO A 281 4.68 -10.54 -8.82
C PRO A 281 3.64 -9.94 -9.78
N TYR A 282 3.09 -10.74 -10.69
CA TYR A 282 1.98 -10.32 -11.57
C TYR A 282 0.86 -9.72 -10.74
N ARG A 283 0.69 -8.40 -10.84
CA ARG A 283 -0.47 -7.70 -10.29
C ARG A 283 -1.67 -7.97 -11.18
N MET A 284 -2.86 -7.85 -10.61
CA MET A 284 -4.14 -7.93 -11.34
C MET A 284 -4.12 -7.18 -12.68
N ASN A 285 -3.54 -5.97 -12.74
CA ASN A 285 -3.42 -5.20 -13.98
C ASN A 285 -2.63 -5.91 -15.09
N THR A 286 -1.46 -6.44 -14.75
CA THR A 286 -0.62 -7.15 -15.70
C THR A 286 -1.28 -8.47 -16.11
N ALA A 287 -1.93 -9.15 -15.17
CA ALA A 287 -2.70 -10.36 -15.43
C ALA A 287 -3.85 -10.09 -16.42
N LEU A 288 -4.61 -9.00 -16.24
CA LEU A 288 -5.67 -8.57 -17.15
C LEU A 288 -5.16 -8.25 -18.55
N GLN A 289 -4.05 -7.52 -18.64
CA GLN A 289 -3.41 -7.22 -19.92
C GLN A 289 -2.95 -8.50 -20.62
N ALA A 290 -2.28 -9.39 -19.90
CA ALA A 290 -1.82 -10.68 -20.43
C ALA A 290 -3.01 -11.55 -20.89
N ALA A 291 -4.07 -11.65 -20.10
CA ALA A 291 -5.27 -12.38 -20.47
C ALA A 291 -5.97 -11.81 -21.72
N GLY A 292 -5.88 -10.49 -21.94
CA GLY A 292 -6.33 -9.84 -23.17
C GLY A 292 -5.51 -10.20 -24.41
N THR A 293 -4.28 -10.71 -24.24
CA THR A 293 -3.41 -11.13 -25.35
C THR A 293 -3.57 -12.59 -25.76
N ILE A 294 -4.39 -13.38 -25.05
CA ILE A 294 -4.64 -14.77 -25.42
C ILE A 294 -5.24 -14.82 -26.84
N GLY A 295 -4.58 -15.55 -27.74
CA GLY A 295 -4.94 -15.62 -29.16
C GLY A 295 -4.33 -14.52 -30.04
N THR A 296 -3.61 -13.56 -29.46
CA THR A 296 -2.86 -12.53 -30.21
C THR A 296 -1.58 -13.13 -30.79
N ARG A 297 -1.24 -12.73 -32.02
CA ARG A 297 0.06 -13.02 -32.64
C ARG A 297 0.98 -11.82 -32.48
N PHE A 298 2.13 -12.02 -31.86
CA PHE A 298 3.18 -11.00 -31.76
C PHE A 298 4.15 -11.14 -32.93
N TYR A 299 4.34 -10.07 -33.69
CA TYR A 299 5.37 -9.97 -34.72
C TYR A 299 6.49 -9.09 -34.17
N VAL A 300 7.69 -9.64 -34.03
CA VAL A 300 8.88 -8.93 -33.55
C VAL A 300 9.84 -8.72 -34.72
N CYS A 301 10.41 -7.52 -34.85
CA CYS A 301 11.43 -7.22 -35.85
C CYS A 301 12.72 -6.75 -35.17
N ASN A 302 13.86 -7.23 -35.66
CA ASN A 302 15.18 -6.88 -35.13
C ASN A 302 15.71 -5.55 -35.69
N PHE A 303 14.98 -4.92 -36.62
CA PHE A 303 15.35 -3.62 -37.19
C PHE A 303 14.49 -2.52 -36.59
N ARG A 304 15.14 -1.46 -36.10
CA ARG A 304 14.49 -0.22 -35.70
C ARG A 304 13.78 0.36 -36.93
N ILE A 305 12.45 0.46 -36.88
CA ILE A 305 11.68 1.11 -37.96
C ILE A 305 12.07 2.59 -37.95
N HIS A 306 12.99 2.99 -38.83
CA HIS A 306 13.30 4.39 -39.06
C HIS A 306 12.12 5.01 -39.83
N ASN A 307 11.44 5.96 -39.20
CA ASN A 307 10.34 6.69 -39.82
C ASN A 307 10.90 7.59 -40.94
N HIS A 308 10.83 7.11 -42.18
CA HIS A 308 11.26 7.85 -43.38
C HIS A 308 10.09 8.45 -44.19
N THR A 309 8.85 8.35 -43.71
CA THR A 309 7.69 8.84 -44.46
C THR A 309 6.79 9.69 -43.58
N ARG A 310 6.79 10.99 -43.86
CA ARG A 310 5.70 11.88 -43.47
C ARG A 310 4.39 11.31 -44.04
N GLY A 311 3.58 10.69 -43.19
CA GLY A 311 2.14 10.48 -43.37
C GLY A 311 1.69 9.37 -44.34
N LYS A 312 1.42 8.18 -43.81
CA LYS A 312 0.15 7.42 -43.89
C LYS A 312 0.37 6.06 -43.22
N GLU A 313 -0.58 5.63 -42.39
CA GLU A 313 -0.51 4.41 -41.57
C GLU A 313 0.00 3.19 -42.35
N HIS A 314 0.98 2.48 -41.79
CA HIS A 314 1.39 1.17 -42.27
C HIS A 314 0.85 0.10 -41.32
N ARG A 315 -0.09 -0.70 -41.83
CA ARG A 315 -0.56 -1.93 -41.16
C ARG A 315 0.49 -3.03 -41.35
N PRO A 316 0.70 -3.92 -40.35
CA PRO A 316 1.66 -5.00 -40.47
C PRO A 316 1.28 -5.95 -41.62
N PHE A 317 2.25 -6.30 -42.46
CA PHE A 317 2.11 -7.28 -43.55
C PHE A 317 3.09 -8.44 -43.33
N THR A 318 2.77 -9.60 -43.91
CA THR A 318 3.67 -10.78 -43.91
C THR A 318 4.04 -11.12 -45.36
N TYR A 319 5.22 -11.66 -45.61
CA TYR A 319 5.62 -12.13 -46.94
C TYR A 319 5.66 -13.66 -46.97
N GLU A 320 5.00 -14.28 -47.96
CA GLU A 320 5.14 -15.70 -48.28
C GLU A 320 5.57 -15.85 -49.75
N GLY A 321 6.59 -16.67 -50.00
CA GLY A 321 7.10 -16.91 -51.35
C GLY A 321 7.56 -15.65 -52.11
N GLY A 322 8.01 -14.62 -51.39
CA GLY A 322 8.42 -13.35 -51.98
C GLY A 322 7.27 -12.41 -52.41
N LYS A 323 6.01 -12.77 -52.13
CA LYS A 323 4.85 -11.89 -52.35
C LYS A 323 4.30 -11.38 -51.02
N GLN A 324 3.93 -10.10 -50.98
CA GLN A 324 3.28 -9.49 -49.83
C GLN A 324 1.87 -10.03 -49.69
N VAL A 325 1.56 -10.60 -48.53
CA VAL A 325 0.24 -11.13 -48.18
C VAL A 325 -0.32 -10.31 -47.02
N TRP A 326 -1.57 -9.88 -47.17
CA TRP A 326 -2.30 -9.10 -46.17
C TRP A 326 -3.12 -10.04 -45.29
N TYR A 327 -3.19 -9.74 -43.98
CA TYR A 327 -4.19 -10.28 -43.06
C TYR A 327 -4.98 -9.16 -42.42
#